data_AF-A0A922CSF3-F1
#
_entry.id   AF-A0A922CSF3-F1
#
_cell.length_a   1.000
_cell.length_b   1.000
_cell.length_c   1.000
_cell.angle_alpha   90.00
_cell.angle_beta   90.00
_cell.angle_gamma   90.00
#
_symmetry.space_group_name_H-M   'P 1'
#
loop_
_entity.id
_entity.type
_entity.pdbx_description
1 polymer ?
#
loop_
_entity_poly.entity_id
_entity_poly.type
_entity_poly.pdbx_seq_one_letter_code
_entity_poly.pdbx_strand_id
1 'polypeptide(L)'
;MTRIINENFVMKWFLLLSLVVAVVAEKAGELPSPEPCDEEACKLPECRCSSTEIPGGLAPRDTPQFVSVTFDDGVNVLNMWTYRDVIFNRRNSNGCPAGTTFYVSHEYTNYQLINELYNRGYEIALHSISHRVPQSWWSIASLEDIRKEIGEQKGQIAHFANIPADQIKGVRLPFLQMTGNTSFQMMKEFDLMYDHSWPTAAYRAPGLWPYTLHYESTQECFIPPCPTASIPGPWVLPMITWADPRGFPCAMVDACSYFPDREDENAWFAFIMQNFERHYFGNRAPFGFYVHEGYIRAYPAVQRAFVRFLDTINNLNDVFMVNAVDIIEWVKNPVPLNEYRSRPCKTVPSTICMARNCGPLVAAHNQITHWIPVCNVCPANYPWVGNPLGR
;
A
#
# COMPACT_ATOMS: atom_id res chain seq x y z
N MET A 1 -24.63 -60.31 71.48
CA MET A 1 -25.00 -59.44 72.62
C MET A 1 -24.05 -58.25 72.58
N THR A 2 -24.59 -57.02 72.59
CA THR A 2 -23.91 -55.73 72.86
C THR A 2 -22.80 -55.29 71.86
N ARG A 3 -22.66 -54.05 71.39
CA ARG A 3 -23.28 -52.73 71.63
C ARG A 3 -22.55 -51.73 70.69
N ILE A 4 -23.24 -50.69 70.18
CA ILE A 4 -22.77 -49.26 70.11
C ILE A 4 -21.63 -48.96 69.09
N ILE A 5 -21.59 -47.94 68.20
CA ILE A 5 -22.22 -46.60 68.07
C ILE A 5 -21.86 -46.04 66.65
N ASN A 6 -22.71 -45.11 66.13
CA ASN A 6 -22.48 -44.04 65.11
C ASN A 6 -21.86 -44.38 63.72
N GLU A 7 -22.20 -43.75 62.60
CA GLU A 7 -22.73 -42.40 62.35
C GLU A 7 -23.20 -42.25 60.87
N ASN A 8 -24.11 -41.30 60.62
CA ASN A 8 -24.31 -40.48 59.40
C ASN A 8 -24.74 -41.18 58.09
N PHE A 9 -26.01 -41.10 57.65
CA PHE A 9 -26.84 -39.95 57.21
C PHE A 9 -26.43 -39.34 55.85
N VAL A 10 -27.44 -39.27 54.97
CA VAL A 10 -27.56 -38.55 53.68
C VAL A 10 -27.00 -39.20 52.41
N MET A 11 -27.90 -39.90 51.71
CA MET A 11 -27.80 -40.25 50.30
C MET A 11 -28.07 -38.99 49.45
N LYS A 12 -27.03 -38.42 48.83
CA LYS A 12 -27.11 -37.32 47.88
C LYS A 12 -26.70 -37.79 46.49
N TRP A 13 -27.52 -37.39 45.53
CA TRP A 13 -27.44 -37.66 44.09
C TRP A 13 -26.15 -37.13 43.46
N PHE A 14 -25.56 -37.89 42.54
CA PHE A 14 -24.74 -37.33 41.46
C PHE A 14 -24.98 -38.11 40.16
N LEU A 15 -25.72 -37.46 39.26
CA LEU A 15 -25.72 -37.75 37.82
C LEU A 15 -24.32 -37.43 37.28
N LEU A 16 -23.63 -38.42 36.72
CA LEU A 16 -22.42 -38.19 35.94
C LEU A 16 -22.81 -37.56 34.59
N LEU A 17 -22.67 -36.23 34.49
CA LEU A 17 -22.54 -35.54 33.21
C LEU A 17 -21.10 -35.75 32.72
N SER A 18 -20.89 -36.68 31.79
CA SER A 18 -19.67 -36.74 30.99
C SER A 18 -19.75 -35.66 29.90
N LEU A 19 -19.22 -34.47 30.20
CA LEU A 19 -18.94 -33.45 29.19
C LEU A 19 -17.76 -33.92 28.33
N VAL A 20 -18.04 -34.40 27.13
CA VAL A 20 -17.03 -34.53 26.08
C VAL A 20 -16.81 -33.12 25.52
N VAL A 21 -15.78 -32.43 26.00
CA VAL A 21 -15.29 -31.22 25.35
C VAL A 21 -14.55 -31.68 24.11
N ALA A 22 -15.20 -31.57 22.94
CA ALA A 22 -14.52 -31.70 21.67
C ALA A 22 -13.58 -30.49 21.53
N VAL A 23 -12.30 -30.70 21.79
CA VAL A 23 -11.25 -29.77 21.38
C VAL A 23 -11.21 -29.85 19.86
N VAL A 24 -11.84 -28.89 19.19
CA VAL A 24 -11.65 -28.70 17.75
C VAL A 24 -10.24 -28.13 17.61
N ALA A 25 -9.29 -29.00 17.29
CA ALA A 25 -7.99 -28.56 16.80
C ALA A 25 -8.24 -27.87 15.45
N GLU A 26 -8.07 -26.56 15.41
CA GLU A 26 -8.03 -25.79 14.17
C GLU A 26 -6.83 -26.31 13.37
N LYS A 27 -7.10 -27.21 12.41
CA LYS A 27 -6.14 -27.44 11.34
C LYS A 27 -5.90 -26.08 10.68
N ALA A 28 -4.64 -25.67 10.53
CA ALA A 28 -4.29 -24.54 9.66
C ALA A 28 -4.97 -24.79 8.30
N GLY A 29 -6.09 -24.10 8.08
CA GLY A 29 -7.02 -24.42 7.01
C GLY A 29 -6.42 -24.06 5.67
N GLU A 30 -6.52 -24.97 4.70
CA GLU A 30 -6.29 -24.66 3.30
C GLU A 30 -7.21 -23.49 2.92
N LEU A 31 -6.65 -22.44 2.30
CA LEU A 31 -7.44 -21.27 1.95
C LEU A 31 -8.52 -21.66 0.93
N PRO A 32 -9.73 -21.06 1.01
CA PRO A 32 -10.77 -21.35 0.04
C PRO A 32 -10.31 -21.02 -1.38
N SER A 33 -10.54 -21.93 -2.33
CA SER A 33 -10.35 -21.61 -3.75
C SER A 33 -11.34 -20.52 -4.17
N PRO A 34 -10.93 -19.57 -5.02
CA PRO A 34 -11.79 -18.51 -5.50
C PRO A 34 -12.69 -19.07 -6.60
N GLU A 35 -13.95 -18.67 -6.57
CA GLU A 35 -14.88 -18.93 -7.66
C GLU A 35 -14.82 -17.77 -8.67
N PRO A 36 -15.25 -17.97 -9.93
CA PRO A 36 -15.52 -16.86 -10.84
C PRO A 36 -16.44 -15.83 -10.17
N CYS A 37 -16.23 -14.54 -10.49
CA CYS A 37 -17.00 -13.46 -9.89
C CYS A 37 -18.51 -13.66 -10.01
N ASP A 38 -19.19 -13.63 -8.85
CA ASP A 38 -20.63 -13.40 -8.77
C ASP A 38 -20.89 -11.91 -8.51
N GLU A 39 -21.29 -11.17 -9.54
CA GLU A 39 -21.58 -9.73 -9.46
C GLU A 39 -22.79 -9.39 -8.57
N GLU A 40 -23.68 -10.35 -8.29
CA GLU A 40 -24.82 -10.14 -7.40
C GLU A 40 -24.44 -10.25 -5.92
N ALA A 41 -23.51 -11.15 -5.59
CA ALA A 41 -22.96 -11.26 -4.25
C ALA A 41 -21.86 -10.22 -3.98
N CYS A 42 -21.03 -9.92 -4.98
CA CYS A 42 -19.89 -9.02 -4.83
C CYS A 42 -20.28 -7.54 -5.00
N LYS A 43 -20.79 -6.94 -3.93
CA LYS A 43 -21.24 -5.54 -3.92
C LYS A 43 -20.34 -4.62 -3.08
N LEU A 44 -20.22 -3.38 -3.54
CA LEU A 44 -19.62 -2.28 -2.79
C LEU A 44 -20.40 -2.02 -1.48
N PRO A 45 -19.74 -1.54 -0.40
CA PRO A 45 -18.36 -1.10 -0.35
C PRO A 45 -17.34 -2.23 -0.11
N GLU A 46 -17.74 -3.44 0.26
CA GLU A 46 -16.79 -4.44 0.75
C GLU A 46 -16.24 -5.38 -0.33
N CYS A 47 -16.98 -5.59 -1.41
CA CYS A 47 -16.55 -6.47 -2.50
C CYS A 47 -16.63 -5.77 -3.85
N ARG A 48 -15.61 -6.01 -4.66
CA ARG A 48 -15.62 -5.67 -6.09
C ARG A 48 -14.79 -6.67 -6.86
N CYS A 49 -15.28 -7.11 -8.01
CA CYS A 49 -14.56 -8.00 -8.91
C CYS A 49 -13.54 -7.25 -9.78
N SER A 50 -12.49 -7.95 -10.21
CA SER A 50 -11.52 -7.44 -11.18
C SER A 50 -12.23 -7.14 -12.50
N SER A 51 -12.33 -5.87 -12.84
CA SER A 51 -13.06 -5.41 -14.03
C SER A 51 -12.55 -4.06 -14.51
N THR A 52 -12.63 -3.84 -15.81
CA THR A 52 -12.37 -2.55 -16.46
C THR A 52 -13.58 -1.62 -16.40
N GLU A 53 -14.75 -2.10 -15.97
CA GLU A 53 -15.94 -1.28 -15.79
C GLU A 53 -15.76 -0.26 -14.68
N ILE A 54 -16.33 0.93 -14.84
CA ILE A 54 -16.15 2.00 -13.84
C ILE A 54 -16.98 1.68 -12.59
N PRO A 55 -16.42 1.81 -11.37
CA PRO A 55 -17.17 1.65 -10.12
C PRO A 55 -18.45 2.51 -10.08
N GLY A 56 -19.56 1.91 -9.62
CA GLY A 56 -20.86 2.58 -9.55
C GLY A 56 -21.57 2.75 -10.89
N GLY A 57 -21.04 2.19 -11.99
CA GLY A 57 -21.67 2.29 -13.32
C GLY A 57 -21.65 3.72 -13.88
N LEU A 58 -20.71 4.56 -13.44
CA LEU A 58 -20.57 5.93 -13.91
C LEU A 58 -20.07 5.96 -15.36
N ALA A 59 -20.52 6.96 -16.12
CA ALA A 59 -19.93 7.22 -17.43
C ALA A 59 -18.50 7.80 -17.27
N PRO A 60 -17.56 7.55 -18.19
CA PRO A 60 -16.20 8.07 -18.10
C PRO A 60 -16.14 9.60 -17.90
N ARG A 61 -16.99 10.35 -18.63
CA ARG A 61 -17.05 11.83 -18.50
C ARG A 61 -17.50 12.33 -17.12
N ASP A 62 -18.24 11.51 -16.39
CA ASP A 62 -18.79 11.82 -15.07
C ASP A 62 -17.89 11.26 -13.96
N THR A 63 -16.75 10.68 -14.32
CA THR A 63 -15.80 10.01 -13.41
C THR A 63 -14.55 10.88 -13.20
N PRO A 64 -14.17 11.19 -11.95
CA PRO A 64 -12.90 11.85 -11.67
C PRO A 64 -11.72 11.05 -12.24
N GLN A 65 -10.78 11.72 -12.92
CA GLN A 65 -9.49 11.09 -13.22
C GLN A 65 -8.59 11.18 -11.99
N PHE A 66 -8.29 10.04 -11.37
CA PHE A 66 -7.31 10.00 -10.30
C PHE A 66 -5.89 9.84 -10.85
N VAL A 67 -4.95 10.56 -10.25
CA VAL A 67 -3.51 10.41 -10.46
C VAL A 67 -2.86 10.02 -9.14
N SER A 68 -2.21 8.85 -9.12
CA SER A 68 -1.44 8.36 -7.97
C SER A 68 0.04 8.58 -8.23
N VAL A 69 0.61 9.58 -7.58
CA VAL A 69 2.06 9.80 -7.56
C VAL A 69 2.63 9.05 -6.36
N THR A 70 3.65 8.22 -6.59
CA THR A 70 4.25 7.42 -5.53
C THR A 70 5.77 7.45 -5.56
N PHE A 71 6.37 7.44 -4.37
CA PHE A 71 7.81 7.24 -4.20
C PHE A 71 8.07 6.02 -3.33
N ASP A 72 9.00 5.18 -3.78
CA ASP A 72 9.41 3.97 -3.08
C ASP A 72 10.75 4.20 -2.35
N ASP A 73 11.05 3.33 -1.40
CA ASP A 73 12.25 3.28 -0.55
C ASP A 73 12.34 4.29 0.61
N GLY A 74 13.50 4.30 1.27
CA GLY A 74 13.72 5.01 2.52
C GLY A 74 13.72 6.54 2.36
N VAL A 75 13.01 7.24 3.25
CA VAL A 75 12.95 8.71 3.28
C VAL A 75 14.10 9.24 4.13
N ASN A 76 14.92 10.12 3.57
CA ASN A 76 16.10 10.65 4.23
C ASN A 76 16.34 12.12 3.87
N VAL A 77 17.40 12.70 4.41
CA VAL A 77 17.68 14.14 4.25
C VAL A 77 17.99 14.54 2.81
N LEU A 78 18.39 13.61 1.93
CA LEU A 78 18.69 13.92 0.52
C LEU A 78 17.41 13.99 -0.31
N ASN A 79 16.55 12.99 -0.23
CA ASN A 79 15.33 12.95 -1.05
C ASN A 79 14.26 13.96 -0.60
N MET A 80 14.28 14.37 0.68
CA MET A 80 13.39 15.43 1.16
C MET A 80 13.58 16.77 0.47
N TRP A 81 14.75 17.07 -0.11
CA TRP A 81 14.92 18.28 -0.94
C TRP A 81 14.02 18.23 -2.17
N THR A 82 14.05 17.12 -2.89
CA THR A 82 13.20 16.89 -4.07
C THR A 82 11.72 16.93 -3.68
N TYR A 83 11.32 16.25 -2.60
CA TYR A 83 9.92 16.25 -2.17
C TYR A 83 9.40 17.66 -1.84
N ARG A 84 10.19 18.44 -1.08
CA ARG A 84 9.84 19.83 -0.74
C ARG A 84 9.71 20.72 -1.97
N ASP A 85 10.54 20.50 -2.98
CA ASP A 85 10.54 21.28 -4.22
C ASP A 85 9.39 20.89 -5.15
N VAL A 86 9.17 19.59 -5.36
CA VAL A 86 8.31 19.11 -6.46
C VAL A 86 6.91 18.72 -6.05
N ILE A 87 6.62 18.38 -4.78
CA ILE A 87 5.27 17.96 -4.36
C ILE A 87 4.63 18.83 -3.28
N PHE A 88 5.40 19.57 -2.46
CA PHE A 88 4.82 20.35 -1.36
C PHE A 88 3.94 21.50 -1.86
N ASN A 89 2.89 21.80 -1.10
CA ASN A 89 1.95 22.91 -1.30
C ASN A 89 1.16 22.88 -2.63
N ARG A 90 1.22 21.78 -3.37
CA ARG A 90 0.36 21.55 -4.53
C ARG A 90 -1.10 21.41 -4.10
N ARG A 91 -2.01 21.88 -4.94
CA ARG A 91 -3.46 21.76 -4.73
C ARG A 91 -4.13 21.29 -6.01
N ASN A 92 -5.13 20.43 -5.86
CA ASN A 92 -6.05 20.12 -6.94
C ASN A 92 -6.99 21.31 -7.19
N SER A 93 -7.69 21.29 -8.33
CA SER A 93 -8.60 22.37 -8.77
C SER A 93 -9.82 22.59 -7.86
N ASN A 94 -10.14 21.64 -6.96
CA ASN A 94 -11.13 21.81 -5.89
C ASN A 94 -10.57 22.54 -4.65
N GLY A 95 -9.31 22.97 -4.68
CA GLY A 95 -8.65 23.66 -3.59
C GLY A 95 -8.04 22.74 -2.53
N CYS A 96 -8.20 21.42 -2.61
CA CYS A 96 -7.60 20.50 -1.64
C CYS A 96 -6.12 20.25 -1.90
N PRO A 97 -5.30 20.00 -0.87
CA PRO A 97 -3.92 19.56 -1.05
C PRO A 97 -3.84 18.35 -2.00
N ALA A 98 -2.89 18.36 -2.92
CA ALA A 98 -2.64 17.22 -3.79
C ALA A 98 -1.93 16.10 -3.01
N GLY A 99 -2.40 14.86 -3.16
CA GLY A 99 -1.89 13.70 -2.45
C GLY A 99 -0.69 13.03 -3.13
N THR A 100 0.11 12.34 -2.34
CA THR A 100 1.28 11.55 -2.76
C THR A 100 1.43 10.38 -1.78
N THR A 101 1.75 9.19 -2.27
CA THR A 101 1.94 8.00 -1.43
C THR A 101 3.41 7.62 -1.34
N PHE A 102 3.91 7.41 -0.14
CA PHE A 102 5.29 6.97 0.11
C PHE A 102 5.28 5.52 0.56
N TYR A 103 5.84 4.61 -0.25
CA TYR A 103 6.07 3.22 0.13
C TYR A 103 7.46 3.13 0.76
N VAL A 104 7.49 3.17 2.09
CA VAL A 104 8.71 3.40 2.86
C VAL A 104 9.36 2.07 3.26
N SER A 105 10.64 1.89 2.94
CA SER A 105 11.48 0.83 3.51
C SER A 105 12.20 1.32 4.77
N HIS A 106 12.51 0.42 5.71
CA HIS A 106 13.04 0.84 7.02
C HIS A 106 14.50 1.33 6.96
N GLU A 107 15.38 0.61 6.27
CA GLU A 107 16.81 0.89 6.32
C GLU A 107 17.12 2.31 5.82
N TYR A 108 17.92 3.06 6.60
CA TYR A 108 18.28 4.47 6.34
C TYR A 108 17.11 5.48 6.32
N THR A 109 15.91 5.09 6.75
CA THR A 109 14.79 6.03 6.91
C THR A 109 14.93 6.93 8.13
N ASN A 110 14.68 8.22 7.93
CA ASN A 110 14.51 9.22 8.97
C ASN A 110 13.02 9.35 9.31
N TYR A 111 12.62 8.81 10.45
CA TYR A 111 11.22 8.80 10.89
C TYR A 111 10.68 10.18 11.28
N GLN A 112 11.54 11.17 11.55
CA GLN A 112 11.11 12.56 11.74
C GLN A 112 10.58 13.15 10.43
N LEU A 113 11.21 12.79 9.32
CA LEU A 113 10.77 13.23 7.99
C LEU A 113 9.51 12.49 7.54
N ILE A 114 9.33 11.23 7.96
CA ILE A 114 8.05 10.51 7.79
C ILE A 114 6.91 11.25 8.50
N ASN A 115 7.15 11.71 9.74
CA ASN A 115 6.16 12.52 10.46
C ASN A 115 5.84 13.85 9.75
N GLU A 116 6.85 14.52 9.18
CA GLU A 116 6.64 15.75 8.39
C GLU A 116 5.77 15.47 7.15
N LEU A 117 6.07 14.41 6.39
CA LEU A 117 5.29 14.02 5.22
C LEU A 117 3.84 13.71 5.59
N TYR A 118 3.63 12.91 6.64
CA TYR A 118 2.30 12.59 7.15
C TYR A 118 1.50 13.83 7.56
N ASN A 119 2.08 14.75 8.34
CA ASN A 119 1.41 15.97 8.78
C ASN A 119 1.05 16.93 7.62
N ARG A 120 1.67 16.76 6.45
CA ARG A 120 1.31 17.49 5.23
C ARG A 120 0.15 16.86 4.45
N GLY A 121 -0.37 15.72 4.92
CA GLY A 121 -1.49 15.01 4.32
C GLY A 121 -1.07 13.94 3.30
N TYR A 122 0.22 13.62 3.19
CA TYR A 122 0.69 12.53 2.35
C TYR A 122 0.48 11.18 3.03
N GLU A 123 0.23 10.16 2.21
CA GLU A 123 0.08 8.80 2.71
C GLU A 123 1.44 8.13 2.95
N ILE A 124 1.56 7.45 4.09
CA ILE A 124 2.70 6.61 4.43
C ILE A 124 2.25 5.14 4.37
N ALA A 125 2.90 4.38 3.51
CA ALA A 125 2.61 2.98 3.21
C ALA A 125 3.88 2.11 3.38
N LEU A 126 3.70 0.80 3.35
CA LEU A 126 4.72 -0.18 3.71
C LEU A 126 5.52 -0.66 2.50
N HIS A 127 6.85 -0.72 2.63
CA HIS A 127 7.76 -1.26 1.62
C HIS A 127 8.84 -2.19 2.21
N SER A 128 8.45 -2.93 3.26
CA SER A 128 9.25 -3.87 4.04
C SER A 128 10.34 -3.26 4.91
N ILE A 129 10.72 -4.00 5.96
CA ILE A 129 11.83 -3.63 6.83
C ILE A 129 13.16 -3.74 6.07
N SER A 130 13.45 -4.90 5.48
CA SER A 130 14.80 -5.15 4.97
C SER A 130 15.03 -4.74 3.52
N HIS A 131 13.98 -4.70 2.70
CA HIS A 131 14.07 -4.62 1.25
C HIS A 131 15.14 -5.59 0.67
N ARG A 132 15.27 -6.77 1.30
CA ARG A 132 16.38 -7.69 1.05
C ARG A 132 16.43 -8.21 -0.37
N VAL A 133 17.65 -8.46 -0.83
CA VAL A 133 17.96 -9.24 -2.02
C VAL A 133 18.16 -10.72 -1.68
N PRO A 134 17.97 -11.65 -2.64
CA PRO A 134 17.49 -11.43 -4.01
C PRO A 134 15.96 -11.32 -4.11
N GLN A 135 15.46 -10.80 -5.24
CA GLN A 135 14.03 -10.76 -5.56
C GLN A 135 13.33 -12.11 -5.37
N SER A 136 13.98 -13.22 -5.76
CA SER A 136 13.43 -14.58 -5.65
C SER A 136 13.16 -15.03 -4.21
N TRP A 137 13.71 -14.36 -3.19
CA TRP A 137 13.34 -14.63 -1.81
C TRP A 137 11.87 -14.25 -1.54
N TRP A 138 11.42 -13.12 -2.07
CA TRP A 138 10.06 -12.62 -1.89
C TRP A 138 9.00 -13.49 -2.56
N SER A 139 9.33 -14.21 -3.63
CA SER A 139 8.37 -15.06 -4.34
C SER A 139 8.00 -16.33 -3.58
N ILE A 140 8.87 -16.77 -2.66
CA ILE A 140 8.71 -18.01 -1.88
C ILE A 140 8.66 -17.75 -0.37
N ALA A 141 8.67 -16.48 0.06
CA ALA A 141 8.64 -16.11 1.46
C ALA A 141 7.40 -16.69 2.15
N SER A 142 7.60 -17.25 3.35
CA SER A 142 6.51 -17.83 4.13
C SER A 142 5.61 -16.73 4.70
N LEU A 143 4.42 -17.11 5.20
CA LEU A 143 3.54 -16.16 5.89
C LEU A 143 4.24 -15.50 7.07
N GLU A 144 5.03 -16.25 7.82
CA GLU A 144 5.81 -15.73 8.94
C GLU A 144 6.90 -14.75 8.50
N ASP A 145 7.56 -15.02 7.37
CA ASP A 145 8.55 -14.09 6.82
C ASP A 145 7.90 -12.76 6.41
N ILE A 146 6.76 -12.83 5.72
CA ILE A 146 6.03 -11.64 5.28
C ILE A 146 5.41 -10.87 6.46
N ARG A 147 4.97 -11.57 7.52
CA ARG A 147 4.56 -10.92 8.79
C ARG A 147 5.69 -10.09 9.37
N LYS A 148 6.89 -10.65 9.47
CA LYS A 148 8.06 -9.96 10.04
C LYS A 148 8.56 -8.82 9.15
N GLU A 149 8.51 -8.99 7.84
CA GLU A 149 8.98 -7.98 6.90
C GLU A 149 8.00 -6.81 6.74
N ILE A 150 6.70 -7.07 6.68
CA ILE A 150 5.69 -6.08 6.28
C ILE A 150 4.69 -5.85 7.41
N GLY A 151 4.08 -6.90 7.95
CA GLY A 151 3.08 -6.75 9.02
C GLY A 151 3.63 -5.98 10.23
N GLU A 152 4.79 -6.40 10.75
CA GLU A 152 5.47 -5.74 11.86
C GLU A 152 5.96 -4.33 11.51
N GLN A 153 6.19 -4.04 10.23
CA GLN A 153 6.59 -2.71 9.77
C GLN A 153 5.52 -1.65 10.06
N LYS A 154 4.22 -2.03 10.03
CA LYS A 154 3.11 -1.14 10.39
C LYS A 154 3.30 -0.56 11.79
N GLY A 155 3.57 -1.43 12.76
CA GLY A 155 3.84 -1.04 14.14
C GLY A 155 5.15 -0.25 14.29
N GLN A 156 6.18 -0.62 13.53
CA GLN A 156 7.46 0.06 13.51
C GLN A 156 7.34 1.52 13.05
N ILE A 157 6.71 1.77 11.89
CA ILE A 157 6.52 3.12 11.36
C ILE A 157 5.65 3.94 12.32
N ALA A 158 4.51 3.39 12.76
CA ALA A 158 3.61 4.08 13.69
C ALA A 158 4.35 4.51 14.97
N HIS A 159 5.17 3.61 15.52
CA HIS A 159 5.95 3.88 16.72
C HIS A 159 7.01 4.96 16.51
N PHE A 160 7.90 4.80 15.52
CA PHE A 160 9.06 5.69 15.37
C PHE A 160 8.73 7.03 14.71
N ALA A 161 7.73 7.09 13.82
CA ALA A 161 7.25 8.35 13.25
C ALA A 161 6.19 9.03 14.13
N ASN A 162 5.70 8.38 15.18
CA ASN A 162 4.59 8.87 16.00
C ASN A 162 3.37 9.28 15.14
N ILE A 163 2.94 8.38 14.25
CA ILE A 163 1.75 8.54 13.43
C ILE A 163 0.72 7.45 13.78
N PRO A 164 -0.59 7.70 13.62
CA PRO A 164 -1.61 6.73 14.01
C PRO A 164 -1.53 5.48 13.12
N ALA A 165 -1.46 4.30 13.74
CA ALA A 165 -1.27 3.03 13.01
C ALA A 165 -2.43 2.71 12.04
N ASP A 166 -3.64 3.19 12.32
CA ASP A 166 -4.83 3.07 11.48
C ASP A 166 -4.76 3.91 10.19
N GLN A 167 -3.79 4.83 10.10
CA GLN A 167 -3.53 5.62 8.90
C GLN A 167 -2.52 4.95 7.96
N ILE A 168 -1.87 3.86 8.39
CA ILE A 168 -0.93 3.08 7.57
C ILE A 168 -1.67 1.90 6.96
N LYS A 169 -2.01 2.01 5.67
CA LYS A 169 -3.00 1.14 5.01
C LYS A 169 -2.46 0.40 3.79
N GLY A 170 -1.55 1.03 3.04
CA GLY A 170 -1.02 0.48 1.79
C GLY A 170 0.19 -0.42 1.97
N VAL A 171 0.36 -1.35 1.04
CA VAL A 171 1.56 -2.18 0.87
C VAL A 171 2.03 -2.09 -0.58
N ARG A 172 3.34 -1.98 -0.77
CA ARG A 172 4.00 -2.35 -2.02
C ARG A 172 5.14 -3.31 -1.71
N LEU A 173 5.18 -4.44 -2.39
CA LEU A 173 6.21 -5.46 -2.20
C LEU A 173 7.51 -5.03 -2.90
N PRO A 174 8.67 -5.23 -2.26
CA PRO A 174 9.98 -4.99 -2.89
C PRO A 174 10.10 -5.63 -4.26
N PHE A 175 10.70 -4.89 -5.19
CA PHE A 175 10.88 -5.30 -6.60
C PHE A 175 9.59 -5.65 -7.35
N LEU A 176 8.42 -5.25 -6.80
CA LEU A 176 7.10 -5.64 -7.30
C LEU A 176 6.89 -7.17 -7.33
N GLN A 177 7.67 -7.91 -6.53
CA GLN A 177 7.60 -9.36 -6.51
C GLN A 177 6.41 -9.82 -5.68
N MET A 178 5.39 -10.36 -6.34
CA MET A 178 4.24 -10.97 -5.69
C MET A 178 4.64 -12.20 -4.86
N THR A 179 3.93 -12.45 -3.74
CA THR A 179 4.13 -13.62 -2.86
C THR A 179 2.88 -14.51 -2.80
N GLY A 180 2.15 -14.62 -3.92
CA GLY A 180 0.95 -15.44 -4.01
C GLY A 180 -0.11 -15.03 -2.99
N ASN A 181 -0.71 -16.03 -2.35
CA ASN A 181 -1.72 -15.83 -1.30
C ASN A 181 -1.15 -15.26 0.00
N THR A 182 0.16 -15.36 0.19
CA THR A 182 0.82 -15.12 1.49
C THR A 182 0.76 -13.66 1.90
N SER A 183 1.08 -12.74 0.99
CA SER A 183 1.06 -11.31 1.30
C SER A 183 -0.35 -10.83 1.65
N PHE A 184 -1.37 -11.30 0.93
CA PHE A 184 -2.76 -10.93 1.18
C PHE A 184 -3.33 -11.53 2.47
N GLN A 185 -2.91 -12.72 2.87
CA GLN A 185 -3.22 -13.25 4.20
C GLN A 185 -2.63 -12.38 5.31
N MET A 186 -1.35 -12.01 5.20
CA MET A 186 -0.72 -11.09 6.15
C MET A 186 -1.44 -9.74 6.19
N MET A 187 -1.81 -9.19 5.03
CA MET A 187 -2.54 -7.93 4.98
C MET A 187 -3.86 -7.99 5.73
N LYS A 188 -4.59 -9.09 5.60
CA LYS A 188 -5.83 -9.33 6.35
C LYS A 188 -5.57 -9.39 7.86
N GLU A 189 -4.52 -10.08 8.30
CA GLU A 189 -4.17 -10.20 9.72
C GLU A 189 -3.74 -8.87 10.36
N PHE A 190 -3.17 -7.96 9.58
CA PHE A 190 -2.64 -6.67 10.06
C PHE A 190 -3.55 -5.47 9.73
N ASP A 191 -4.78 -5.71 9.27
CA ASP A 191 -5.73 -4.67 8.84
C ASP A 191 -5.11 -3.69 7.82
N LEU A 192 -4.43 -4.23 6.81
CA LEU A 192 -3.88 -3.48 5.68
C LEU A 192 -4.90 -3.49 4.54
N MET A 193 -5.19 -2.31 4.01
CA MET A 193 -6.35 -2.09 3.15
C MET A 193 -6.09 -2.53 1.72
N TYR A 194 -4.92 -2.24 1.15
CA TYR A 194 -4.67 -2.46 -0.27
C TYR A 194 -3.21 -2.78 -0.59
N ASP A 195 -3.02 -3.62 -1.60
CA ASP A 195 -1.74 -3.92 -2.24
C ASP A 195 -1.63 -3.10 -3.52
N HIS A 196 -0.46 -2.54 -3.78
CA HIS A 196 -0.14 -1.78 -4.99
C HIS A 196 1.13 -2.32 -5.63
N SER A 197 1.27 -3.64 -5.70
CA SER A 197 2.46 -4.34 -6.19
C SER A 197 2.25 -5.02 -7.53
N TRP A 198 1.00 -5.28 -7.93
CA TRP A 198 0.65 -6.14 -9.06
C TRP A 198 0.45 -5.34 -10.37
N PRO A 199 1.38 -5.41 -11.34
CA PRO A 199 1.23 -4.70 -12.60
C PRO A 199 0.27 -5.37 -13.57
N THR A 200 -0.29 -4.57 -14.48
CA THR A 200 -1.05 -5.07 -15.63
C THR A 200 -0.68 -4.34 -16.93
N ALA A 201 -0.40 -5.13 -17.96
CA ALA A 201 -0.24 -4.74 -19.35
C ALA A 201 -1.41 -5.18 -20.23
N ALA A 202 -2.08 -6.29 -19.91
CA ALA A 202 -3.23 -6.79 -20.66
C ALA A 202 -4.46 -5.88 -20.46
N TYR A 203 -4.62 -5.28 -19.28
CA TYR A 203 -5.71 -4.36 -18.96
C TYR A 203 -5.22 -2.92 -18.85
N ARG A 204 -4.51 -2.46 -19.89
CA ARG A 204 -4.03 -1.07 -20.00
C ARG A 204 -5.06 -0.13 -20.64
N ALA A 205 -5.82 -0.63 -21.61
CA ALA A 205 -6.81 0.14 -22.36
C ALA A 205 -7.96 -0.78 -22.86
N PRO A 206 -9.14 -0.76 -22.23
CA PRO A 206 -9.48 0.00 -21.01
C PRO A 206 -8.66 -0.46 -19.79
N GLY A 207 -8.44 0.46 -18.84
CA GLY A 207 -7.61 0.22 -17.66
C GLY A 207 -8.32 -0.59 -16.58
N LEU A 208 -7.62 -1.47 -15.86
CA LEU A 208 -8.20 -2.22 -14.75
C LEU A 208 -8.48 -1.32 -13.53
N TRP A 209 -9.71 -1.31 -13.04
CA TRP A 209 -10.04 -0.61 -11.78
C TRP A 209 -9.73 -1.47 -10.56
N PRO A 210 -9.52 -0.86 -9.37
CA PRO A 210 -9.28 -1.60 -8.14
C PRO A 210 -10.40 -2.57 -7.81
N TYR A 211 -10.01 -3.68 -7.18
CA TYR A 211 -10.88 -4.81 -6.89
C TYR A 211 -10.44 -5.53 -5.62
N THR A 212 -11.20 -6.54 -5.22
CA THR A 212 -10.95 -7.35 -4.01
C THR A 212 -10.74 -8.81 -4.37
N LEU A 213 -10.12 -9.57 -3.46
CA LEU A 213 -9.84 -10.99 -3.67
C LEU A 213 -10.91 -11.93 -3.10
N HIS A 214 -12.18 -11.50 -3.06
CA HIS A 214 -13.28 -12.42 -2.70
C HIS A 214 -13.46 -13.51 -3.77
N TYR A 215 -13.27 -13.15 -5.03
CA TYR A 215 -13.46 -13.98 -6.22
C TYR A 215 -12.17 -14.05 -7.05
N GLU A 216 -12.19 -14.91 -8.06
CA GLU A 216 -11.05 -15.12 -8.96
C GLU A 216 -10.72 -13.83 -9.71
N SER A 217 -9.44 -13.45 -9.66
CA SER A 217 -8.92 -12.30 -10.36
C SER A 217 -8.70 -12.61 -11.84
N THR A 218 -9.21 -11.75 -12.71
CA THR A 218 -8.94 -11.81 -14.16
C THR A 218 -7.63 -11.12 -14.55
N GLN A 219 -6.99 -10.38 -13.63
CA GLN A 219 -5.69 -9.74 -13.85
C GLN A 219 -4.62 -10.78 -14.19
N GLU A 220 -3.85 -10.53 -15.25
CA GLU A 220 -2.76 -11.41 -15.62
C GLU A 220 -1.62 -11.34 -14.58
N CYS A 221 -0.97 -12.48 -14.36
CA CYS A 221 0.11 -12.56 -13.40
C CYS A 221 1.45 -12.13 -14.02
N PHE A 222 1.71 -10.82 -14.04
CA PHE A 222 2.91 -10.25 -14.66
C PHE A 222 4.21 -10.71 -13.97
N ILE A 223 4.22 -10.80 -12.64
CA ILE A 223 5.36 -11.25 -11.82
C ILE A 223 4.87 -12.34 -10.85
N PRO A 224 4.98 -13.64 -11.20
CA PRO A 224 4.44 -14.72 -10.37
C PRO A 224 5.25 -15.00 -9.10
N PRO A 225 4.63 -15.60 -8.06
CA PRO A 225 3.25 -16.11 -8.03
C PRO A 225 2.22 -15.04 -7.59
N CYS A 226 1.04 -15.02 -8.20
CA CYS A 226 -0.09 -14.15 -7.83
C CYS A 226 -1.10 -14.90 -6.95
N PRO A 227 -1.96 -14.20 -6.18
CA PRO A 227 -2.95 -14.86 -5.34
C PRO A 227 -3.98 -15.64 -6.17
N THR A 228 -4.28 -16.85 -5.71
CA THR A 228 -5.21 -17.81 -6.30
C THR A 228 -6.18 -18.37 -5.26
N ALA A 229 -6.33 -17.70 -4.12
CA ALA A 229 -7.28 -18.02 -3.05
C ALA A 229 -8.33 -16.91 -2.91
N SER A 230 -9.50 -17.25 -2.38
CA SER A 230 -10.45 -16.26 -1.87
C SER A 230 -9.94 -15.68 -0.54
N ILE A 231 -9.57 -14.40 -0.56
CA ILE A 231 -9.06 -13.66 0.59
C ILE A 231 -9.87 -12.36 0.74
N PRO A 232 -11.08 -12.43 1.33
CA PRO A 232 -11.87 -11.24 1.69
C PRO A 232 -11.11 -10.28 2.61
N GLY A 233 -11.19 -8.98 2.31
CA GLY A 233 -10.64 -7.88 3.11
C GLY A 233 -9.72 -6.95 2.32
N PRO A 234 -8.51 -7.40 1.94
CA PRO A 234 -7.58 -6.60 1.16
C PRO A 234 -8.07 -6.28 -0.26
N TRP A 235 -7.72 -5.09 -0.73
CA TRP A 235 -7.91 -4.63 -2.10
C TRP A 235 -6.63 -4.82 -2.92
N VAL A 236 -6.79 -5.02 -4.22
CA VAL A 236 -5.74 -4.84 -5.21
C VAL A 236 -5.95 -3.49 -5.87
N LEU A 237 -4.94 -2.63 -5.80
CA LEU A 237 -4.80 -1.41 -6.61
C LEU A 237 -3.84 -1.74 -7.76
N PRO A 238 -4.32 -2.03 -8.98
CA PRO A 238 -3.45 -2.48 -10.06
C PRO A 238 -2.44 -1.41 -10.48
N MET A 239 -1.19 -1.80 -10.73
CA MET A 239 -0.22 -0.93 -11.38
C MET A 239 -0.40 -1.02 -12.89
N ILE A 240 -1.33 -0.24 -13.44
CA ILE A 240 -1.50 -0.15 -14.89
C ILE A 240 -0.21 0.36 -15.52
N THR A 241 0.42 -0.47 -16.34
CA THR A 241 1.71 -0.17 -16.96
C THR A 241 1.61 0.98 -17.95
N TRP A 242 2.64 1.82 -18.00
CA TRP A 242 2.88 2.70 -19.12
C TRP A 242 3.21 1.88 -20.37
N ALA A 243 3.03 2.52 -21.53
CA ALA A 243 3.63 2.08 -22.77
C ALA A 243 4.83 2.98 -23.03
N ASP A 244 6.01 2.39 -23.16
CA ASP A 244 7.22 3.10 -23.54
C ASP A 244 7.16 3.56 -25.02
N PRO A 245 8.11 4.36 -25.53
CA PRO A 245 8.08 4.87 -26.91
C PRO A 245 8.04 3.78 -28.00
N ARG A 246 8.37 2.52 -27.67
CA ARG A 246 8.25 1.37 -28.58
C ARG A 246 7.04 0.47 -28.27
N GLY A 247 6.20 0.87 -27.32
CA GLY A 247 4.98 0.18 -26.92
C GLY A 247 5.19 -0.89 -25.84
N PHE A 248 6.40 -1.09 -25.31
CA PHE A 248 6.62 -2.10 -24.27
C PHE A 248 6.02 -1.65 -22.92
N PRO A 249 5.46 -2.59 -22.14
CA PRO A 249 5.02 -2.31 -20.78
C PRO A 249 6.17 -1.89 -19.87
N CYS A 250 5.94 -0.87 -19.06
CA CYS A 250 6.74 -0.60 -17.88
C CYS A 250 5.83 -0.17 -16.72
N ALA A 251 6.00 -0.79 -15.55
CA ALA A 251 5.21 -0.45 -14.37
C ALA A 251 5.68 0.87 -13.76
N MET A 252 7.00 1.04 -13.59
CA MET A 252 7.61 2.24 -13.02
C MET A 252 8.28 3.08 -14.10
N VAL A 253 8.27 4.40 -13.92
CA VAL A 253 8.76 5.38 -14.90
C VAL A 253 10.25 5.21 -15.17
N ASP A 254 11.02 4.91 -14.13
CA ASP A 254 12.46 4.69 -14.16
C ASP A 254 12.87 3.29 -14.62
N ALA A 255 11.92 2.39 -14.81
CA ALA A 255 12.12 1.02 -15.29
C ALA A 255 11.67 0.81 -16.75
N CYS A 256 11.25 1.87 -17.46
CA CYS A 256 10.95 1.77 -18.89
C CYS A 256 12.22 1.44 -19.69
N SER A 257 12.11 0.44 -20.58
CA SER A 257 13.24 -0.03 -21.39
C SER A 257 13.69 1.02 -22.41
N TYR A 258 12.72 1.68 -23.04
CA TYR A 258 12.95 2.80 -23.93
C TYR A 258 12.38 4.06 -23.30
N PHE A 259 13.12 5.16 -23.37
CA PHE A 259 12.70 6.45 -22.82
C PHE A 259 13.29 7.58 -23.67
N PRO A 260 12.70 8.78 -23.65
CA PRO A 260 13.27 9.95 -24.30
C PRO A 260 14.66 10.29 -23.75
N ASP A 261 15.44 11.08 -24.49
CA ASP A 261 16.70 11.62 -23.96
C ASP A 261 16.44 12.29 -22.59
N ARG A 262 17.24 11.93 -21.57
CA ARG A 262 17.08 12.41 -20.19
C ARG A 262 17.33 13.90 -20.04
N GLU A 263 17.92 14.54 -21.04
CA GLU A 263 18.10 15.99 -21.11
C GLU A 263 16.98 16.71 -21.91
N ASP A 264 16.10 15.97 -22.60
CA ASP A 264 14.99 16.54 -23.37
C ASP A 264 13.70 16.62 -22.53
N GLU A 265 13.52 17.75 -21.87
CA GLU A 265 12.33 18.05 -21.07
C GLU A 265 11.02 17.94 -21.86
N ASN A 266 11.01 18.37 -23.13
CA ASN A 266 9.79 18.38 -23.92
C ASN A 266 9.38 16.97 -24.33
N ALA A 267 10.35 16.14 -24.71
CA ALA A 267 10.08 14.75 -25.03
C ALA A 267 9.62 13.96 -23.80
N TRP A 268 10.19 14.23 -22.61
CA TRP A 268 9.69 13.66 -21.35
C TRP A 268 8.29 14.12 -21.00
N PHE A 269 7.99 15.42 -21.12
CA PHE A 269 6.66 15.94 -20.85
C PHE A 269 5.62 15.30 -21.78
N ALA A 270 5.92 15.21 -23.09
CA ALA A 270 5.06 14.56 -24.06
C ALA A 270 4.86 13.06 -23.75
N PHE A 271 5.91 12.37 -23.32
CA PHE A 271 5.86 10.95 -22.94
C PHE A 271 4.98 10.70 -21.71
N ILE A 272 5.07 11.56 -20.69
CA ILE A 272 4.21 11.51 -19.50
C ILE A 272 2.75 11.77 -19.91
N MET A 273 2.51 12.84 -20.66
CA MET A 273 1.16 13.21 -21.12
C MET A 273 0.51 12.13 -21.99
N GLN A 274 1.26 11.50 -22.90
CA GLN A 274 0.75 10.41 -23.74
C GLN A 274 0.22 9.23 -22.91
N ASN A 275 0.92 8.88 -21.82
CA ASN A 275 0.48 7.80 -20.93
C ASN A 275 -0.72 8.23 -20.08
N PHE A 276 -0.73 9.46 -19.57
CA PHE A 276 -1.87 10.03 -18.85
C PHE A 276 -3.15 10.08 -19.72
N GLU A 277 -3.03 10.57 -20.95
CA GLU A 277 -4.15 10.75 -21.88
C GLU A 277 -4.85 9.44 -22.23
N ARG A 278 -4.14 8.30 -22.22
CA ARG A 278 -4.74 6.97 -22.40
C ARG A 278 -5.79 6.66 -21.33
N HIS A 279 -5.55 7.08 -20.10
CA HIS A 279 -6.50 6.92 -18.99
C HIS A 279 -7.60 7.96 -19.08
N TYR A 280 -7.21 9.23 -19.27
CA TYR A 280 -8.09 10.38 -19.26
C TYR A 280 -9.13 10.36 -20.40
N PHE A 281 -8.75 9.91 -21.59
CA PHE A 281 -9.67 9.73 -22.72
C PHE A 281 -10.23 8.31 -22.83
N GLY A 282 -9.80 7.40 -21.94
CA GLY A 282 -10.30 6.03 -21.83
C GLY A 282 -11.41 5.89 -20.78
N ASN A 283 -11.33 4.84 -19.97
CA ASN A 283 -12.30 4.54 -18.91
C ASN A 283 -11.95 5.20 -17.55
N ARG A 284 -11.05 6.20 -17.54
CA ARG A 284 -10.64 6.96 -16.34
C ARG A 284 -10.01 6.14 -15.21
N ALA A 285 -9.58 4.89 -15.48
CA ALA A 285 -8.89 4.08 -14.49
C ALA A 285 -7.69 4.86 -13.90
N PRO A 286 -7.36 4.69 -12.61
CA PRO A 286 -6.36 5.52 -11.95
C PRO A 286 -5.02 5.51 -12.70
N PHE A 287 -4.49 6.70 -12.98
CA PHE A 287 -3.20 6.84 -13.65
C PHE A 287 -2.08 6.84 -12.62
N GLY A 288 -1.07 6.00 -12.83
CA GLY A 288 0.08 5.87 -11.93
C GLY A 288 1.30 6.62 -12.42
N PHE A 289 1.95 7.37 -11.52
CA PHE A 289 3.31 7.85 -11.68
C PHE A 289 4.15 7.26 -10.54
N TYR A 290 4.71 6.07 -10.77
CA TYR A 290 5.49 5.34 -9.78
C TYR A 290 6.99 5.46 -10.10
N VAL A 291 7.78 5.97 -9.17
CA VAL A 291 9.19 6.29 -9.42
C VAL A 291 10.02 6.26 -8.14
N HIS A 292 11.32 5.97 -8.23
CA HIS A 292 12.25 6.27 -7.14
C HIS A 292 12.72 7.72 -7.23
N GLU A 293 12.81 8.41 -6.09
CA GLU A 293 13.25 9.82 -6.07
C GLU A 293 14.62 10.01 -6.73
N GLY A 294 15.51 9.03 -6.59
CA GLY A 294 16.85 9.09 -7.15
C GLY A 294 16.85 9.34 -8.66
N TYR A 295 15.84 8.86 -9.38
CA TYR A 295 15.70 9.11 -10.82
C TYR A 295 15.32 10.57 -11.11
N ILE A 296 14.36 11.12 -10.37
CA ILE A 296 13.93 12.52 -10.52
C ILE A 296 15.07 13.46 -10.19
N ARG A 297 15.79 13.22 -9.10
CA ARG A 297 16.92 14.05 -8.68
C ARG A 297 18.12 13.96 -9.61
N ALA A 298 18.38 12.80 -10.21
CA ALA A 298 19.52 12.61 -11.09
C ALA A 298 19.36 13.30 -12.46
N TYR A 299 18.13 13.54 -12.93
CA TYR A 299 17.86 14.03 -14.28
C TYR A 299 16.99 15.29 -14.26
N PRO A 300 17.60 16.49 -14.24
CA PRO A 300 16.86 17.75 -14.10
C PRO A 300 15.81 18.02 -15.18
N ALA A 301 16.02 17.58 -16.43
CA ALA A 301 15.01 17.76 -17.47
C ALA A 301 13.79 16.85 -17.25
N VAL A 302 14.00 15.63 -16.73
CA VAL A 302 12.92 14.73 -16.29
C VAL A 302 12.15 15.35 -15.12
N GLN A 303 12.85 15.92 -14.13
CA GLN A 303 12.22 16.63 -13.01
C GLN A 303 11.35 17.80 -13.49
N ARG A 304 11.86 18.65 -14.39
CA ARG A 304 11.08 19.77 -14.94
C ARG A 304 9.88 19.31 -15.75
N ALA A 305 10.02 18.24 -16.54
CA ALA A 305 8.90 17.62 -17.25
C ALA A 305 7.84 17.08 -16.29
N PHE A 306 8.26 16.44 -15.20
CA PHE A 306 7.37 15.96 -14.15
C PHE A 306 6.65 17.12 -13.45
N VAL A 307 7.36 18.18 -13.07
CA VAL A 307 6.75 19.40 -12.49
C VAL A 307 5.72 20.01 -13.43
N ARG A 308 6.03 20.13 -14.73
CA ARG A 308 5.07 20.61 -15.75
C ARG A 308 3.82 19.73 -15.85
N PHE A 309 3.98 18.41 -15.76
CA PHE A 309 2.87 17.48 -15.72
C PHE A 309 1.99 17.72 -14.48
N LEU A 310 2.60 17.81 -13.29
CA LEU A 310 1.87 18.09 -12.05
C LEU A 310 1.11 19.42 -12.10
N ASP A 311 1.76 20.48 -12.60
CA ASP A 311 1.14 21.79 -12.80
C ASP A 311 -0.05 21.69 -13.76
N THR A 312 0.07 20.90 -14.83
CA THR A 312 -1.01 20.68 -15.80
C THR A 312 -2.22 20.02 -15.13
N ILE A 313 -2.02 18.88 -14.47
CA ILE A 313 -3.14 18.12 -13.88
C ILE A 313 -3.78 18.84 -12.69
N ASN A 314 -3.03 19.62 -11.92
CA ASN A 314 -3.56 20.39 -10.79
C ASN A 314 -4.49 21.52 -11.25
N ASN A 315 -4.37 21.99 -12.50
CA ASN A 315 -5.26 22.99 -13.09
C ASN A 315 -6.48 22.40 -13.83
N LEU A 316 -6.55 21.08 -14.01
CA LEU A 316 -7.70 20.42 -14.64
C LEU A 316 -8.83 20.23 -13.63
N ASN A 317 -10.06 20.53 -14.05
CA ASN A 317 -11.24 20.60 -13.18
C ASN A 317 -11.81 19.23 -12.79
N ASP A 318 -11.36 18.17 -13.47
CA ASP A 318 -11.82 16.79 -13.38
C ASP A 318 -10.67 15.79 -13.14
N VAL A 319 -9.48 16.29 -12.81
CA VAL A 319 -8.30 15.49 -12.47
C VAL A 319 -7.87 15.79 -11.04
N PHE A 320 -7.56 14.75 -10.28
CA PHE A 320 -7.18 14.86 -8.88
C PHE A 320 -5.96 14.00 -8.60
N MET A 321 -4.87 14.65 -8.21
CA MET A 321 -3.70 14.01 -7.63
C MET A 321 -4.01 13.68 -6.17
N VAL A 322 -4.06 12.39 -5.83
CA VAL A 322 -4.59 11.88 -4.56
C VAL A 322 -3.67 10.83 -3.95
N ASN A 323 -3.84 10.57 -2.65
CA ASN A 323 -3.20 9.43 -2.01
C ASN A 323 -3.82 8.13 -2.56
N ALA A 324 -3.06 7.03 -2.57
CA ALA A 324 -3.54 5.76 -3.10
C ALA A 324 -4.72 5.20 -2.30
N VAL A 325 -4.75 5.41 -0.99
CA VAL A 325 -5.92 5.10 -0.14
C VAL A 325 -7.19 5.81 -0.60
N ASP A 326 -7.10 7.06 -1.06
CA ASP A 326 -8.27 7.84 -1.45
C ASP A 326 -8.93 7.29 -2.72
N ILE A 327 -8.14 6.62 -3.57
CA ILE A 327 -8.65 5.90 -4.74
C ILE A 327 -9.50 4.71 -4.26
N ILE A 328 -9.01 3.91 -3.33
CA ILE A 328 -9.76 2.78 -2.76
C ILE A 328 -11.03 3.28 -2.07
N GLU A 329 -10.94 4.34 -1.27
CA GLU A 329 -12.09 4.92 -0.59
C GLU A 329 -13.17 5.44 -1.58
N TRP A 330 -12.76 6.03 -2.71
CA TRP A 330 -13.69 6.38 -3.79
C TRP A 330 -14.29 5.14 -4.45
N VAL A 331 -13.50 4.10 -4.73
CA VAL A 331 -14.01 2.85 -5.30
C VAL A 331 -15.04 2.18 -4.38
N LYS A 332 -14.83 2.24 -3.06
CA LYS A 332 -15.80 1.73 -2.06
C LYS A 332 -17.13 2.50 -2.12
N ASN A 333 -17.12 3.80 -2.43
CA ASN A 333 -18.30 4.67 -2.45
C ASN A 333 -18.23 5.65 -3.64
N PRO A 334 -18.40 5.15 -4.88
CA PRO A 334 -18.15 5.94 -6.08
C PRO A 334 -19.22 7.00 -6.24
N VAL A 335 -18.77 8.22 -6.52
CA VAL A 335 -19.67 9.35 -6.77
C VAL A 335 -19.24 10.14 -8.00
N PRO A 336 -20.20 10.77 -8.70
CA PRO A 336 -19.89 11.55 -9.89
C PRO A 336 -18.94 12.71 -9.60
N LEU A 337 -18.25 13.15 -10.64
CA LEU A 337 -17.26 14.24 -10.61
C LEU A 337 -17.74 15.47 -9.84
N ASN A 338 -18.96 15.95 -10.13
CA ASN A 338 -19.49 17.16 -9.51
C ASN A 338 -19.66 17.01 -8.00
N GLU A 339 -20.11 15.82 -7.55
CA GLU A 339 -20.20 15.53 -6.12
C GLU A 339 -18.81 15.45 -5.49
N TYR A 340 -17.88 14.69 -6.09
CA TYR A 340 -16.51 14.56 -5.61
C TYR A 340 -15.83 15.92 -5.43
N ARG A 341 -15.96 16.81 -6.42
CA ARG A 341 -15.39 18.17 -6.40
C ARG A 341 -15.93 19.01 -5.26
N SER A 342 -17.20 18.82 -4.88
CA SER A 342 -17.85 19.57 -3.81
C SER A 342 -17.54 19.07 -2.39
N ARG A 343 -16.89 17.90 -2.26
CA ARG A 343 -16.54 17.34 -0.95
C ARG A 343 -15.51 18.20 -0.24
N PRO A 344 -15.62 18.34 1.10
CA PRO A 344 -14.58 19.01 1.87
C PRO A 344 -13.26 18.23 1.75
N CYS A 345 -12.15 18.95 1.88
CA CYS A 345 -10.84 18.33 1.85
C CYS A 345 -10.67 17.36 3.02
N LYS A 346 -10.12 16.18 2.71
CA LYS A 346 -9.74 15.21 3.73
C LYS A 346 -8.67 15.82 4.63
N THR A 347 -8.79 15.60 5.92
CA THR A 347 -7.80 16.00 6.92
C THR A 347 -7.34 14.76 7.65
N VAL A 348 -6.05 14.71 7.97
CA VAL A 348 -5.46 13.68 8.82
C VAL A 348 -5.22 14.27 10.21
N PRO A 349 -5.36 13.49 11.29
CA PRO A 349 -5.00 13.96 12.62
C PRO A 349 -3.55 14.42 12.65
N SER A 350 -3.29 15.67 13.06
CA SER A 350 -1.91 16.13 13.21
C SER A 350 -1.24 15.45 14.39
N THR A 351 0.05 15.11 14.24
CA THR A 351 0.86 14.51 15.29
C THR A 351 2.13 15.31 15.53
N ILE A 352 2.57 15.36 16.78
CA ILE A 352 3.80 16.07 17.16
C ILE A 352 4.99 15.11 17.10
N CYS A 353 6.09 15.55 16.49
CA CYS A 353 7.35 14.82 16.54
C CYS A 353 8.24 15.33 17.67
N MET A 354 8.41 14.53 18.74
CA MET A 354 9.46 14.78 19.74
C MET A 354 10.77 14.21 19.22
N ALA A 355 11.46 15.01 18.41
CA ALA A 355 12.66 14.61 17.67
C ALA A 355 13.79 14.10 18.60
N ARG A 356 14.26 12.87 18.34
CA ARG A 356 15.48 12.30 18.93
C ARG A 356 16.34 11.70 17.82
N ASN A 357 17.66 11.83 17.96
CA ASN A 357 18.60 11.12 17.10
C ASN A 357 19.24 9.98 17.90
N CYS A 358 18.95 8.74 17.52
CA CYS A 358 19.28 7.56 18.32
C CYS A 358 20.44 6.81 17.70
N GLY A 359 21.55 6.69 18.44
CA GLY A 359 22.73 5.95 18.01
C GLY A 359 23.93 6.21 18.91
N PRO A 360 25.01 5.43 18.75
CA PRO A 360 25.18 4.36 17.77
C PRO A 360 24.32 3.12 18.09
N LEU A 361 23.62 2.58 17.08
CA LEU A 361 22.92 1.30 17.18
C LEU A 361 23.58 0.29 16.22
N VAL A 362 24.08 -0.82 16.74
CA VAL A 362 24.72 -1.84 15.91
C VAL A 362 23.66 -2.81 15.40
N ALA A 363 23.55 -2.94 14.08
CA ALA A 363 22.65 -3.88 13.44
C ALA A 363 23.20 -5.31 13.55
N ALA A 364 22.45 -6.20 14.21
CA ALA A 364 22.89 -7.57 14.47
C ALA A 364 23.18 -8.37 13.18
N HIS A 365 22.45 -8.08 12.09
CA HIS A 365 22.48 -8.85 10.86
C HIS A 365 23.70 -8.56 9.96
N ASN A 366 24.32 -7.38 10.07
CA ASN A 366 25.44 -6.97 9.20
C ASN A 366 26.57 -6.25 9.95
N GLN A 367 26.44 -6.02 11.27
CA GLN A 367 27.40 -5.31 12.13
C GLN A 367 27.63 -3.84 11.75
N ILE A 368 26.78 -3.27 10.90
CA ILE A 368 26.83 -1.85 10.55
C ILE A 368 26.23 -1.03 11.69
N THR A 369 26.83 0.13 11.95
CA THR A 369 26.33 1.08 12.95
C THR A 369 25.41 2.10 12.30
N HIS A 370 24.22 2.25 12.86
CA HIS A 370 23.20 3.18 12.38
C HIS A 370 22.90 4.27 13.42
N TRP A 371 22.48 5.43 12.89
CA TRP A 371 21.79 6.46 13.65
C TRP A 371 20.41 6.62 13.04
N ILE A 372 19.38 6.53 13.88
CA ILE A 372 17.99 6.63 13.46
C ILE A 372 17.33 7.85 14.11
N PRO A 373 17.00 8.88 13.33
CA PRO A 373 16.18 9.98 13.81
C PRO A 373 14.73 9.53 13.93
N VAL A 374 14.14 9.69 15.12
CA VAL A 374 12.78 9.25 15.46
C VAL A 374 11.99 10.35 16.17
N CYS A 375 10.67 10.18 16.23
CA CYS A 375 9.73 11.02 16.98
C CYS A 375 9.32 10.43 18.33
N ASN A 376 9.98 9.34 18.75
CA ASN A 376 9.66 8.57 19.95
C ASN A 376 10.93 8.29 20.78
N VAL A 377 10.86 7.37 21.73
CA VAL A 377 12.00 6.93 22.53
C VAL A 377 13.05 6.23 21.66
N CYS A 378 14.33 6.38 22.04
CA CYS A 378 15.39 5.64 21.37
C CYS A 378 15.31 4.15 21.73
N PRO A 379 15.41 3.25 20.73
CA PRO A 379 15.46 1.83 21.00
C PRO A 379 16.82 1.43 21.60
N ALA A 380 16.87 0.25 22.23
CA ALA A 380 18.09 -0.30 22.80
C ALA A 380 19.00 -0.92 21.72
N ASN A 381 18.39 -1.49 20.69
CA ASN A 381 19.04 -2.14 19.57
C ASN A 381 18.60 -1.49 18.24
N TYR A 382 19.34 -1.72 17.15
CA TYR A 382 18.86 -1.33 15.83
C TYR A 382 17.58 -2.13 15.51
N PRO A 383 16.43 -1.48 15.28
CA PRO A 383 15.21 -2.17 14.88
C PRO A 383 15.43 -2.95 13.59
N TRP A 384 14.95 -4.18 13.51
CA TRP A 384 15.10 -5.01 12.32
C TRP A 384 14.04 -6.11 12.26
N VAL A 385 14.08 -6.94 11.22
CA VAL A 385 13.21 -8.11 11.04
C VAL A 385 13.28 -9.02 12.28
N GLY A 386 12.13 -9.27 12.92
CA GLY A 386 12.02 -10.06 14.15
C GLY A 386 12.33 -9.31 15.45
N ASN A 387 12.80 -8.06 15.38
CA ASN A 387 12.83 -7.11 16.51
C ASN A 387 12.45 -5.70 16.00
N PRO A 388 11.19 -5.51 15.57
CA PRO A 388 10.78 -4.33 14.78
C PRO A 388 10.85 -3.03 15.56
N LEU A 389 10.92 -3.08 16.89
CA LEU A 389 11.03 -1.91 17.77
C LEU A 389 12.41 -1.78 18.44
N GLY A 390 13.37 -2.65 18.12
CA GLY A 390 14.71 -2.60 18.69
C GLY A 390 14.74 -2.67 20.22
N ARG A 391 13.83 -3.46 20.81
CA ARG A 391 13.75 -3.62 22.26
C ARG A 391 14.89 -4.48 22.81
#